data_AF-A0A6A3BSE9-F1
#
_entry.id   AF-A0A6A3BSE9-F1
#
_cell.length_a   1.000
_cell.length_b   1.000
_cell.length_c   1.000
_cell.angle_alpha   90.00
_cell.angle_beta   90.00
_cell.angle_gamma   90.00
#
_symmetry.space_group_name_H-M   'P 1'
#
loop_
_entity.id
_entity.type
_entity.pdbx_description
1 polymer ?
#
loop_
_entity_poly.entity_id
_entity_poly.type
_entity_poly.pdbx_seq_one_letter_code
_entity_poly.pdbx_strand_id
1 'polypeptide(L)'
;MNSLLWDQFFVVVGLLEPEAAAAVENLLPDYANGDLSSLCVWPDQVRHWYRYRWDKSLHFIDTPDVACSYEFSRDCHDQHGVKDMCVAGAIQNFTSQLLHFREGSSDRPYNMTEALLFLSHFMGDIHQPMHVGFTTMKEGTPSCCAGLDTNRICIMEIILTALKDYYEQNLGSLQEDLVGNFTDGIWYDDVAAWEQCDDLLPCLNKYATESMNIACKWGYKGVMSGQTLAEEYFDSRMPM
;
A
#
# COMPACT_ATOMS: atom_id res chain seq x y z
N MET A 1 -11.99 -12.38 4.41
CA MET A 1 -11.34 -12.37 3.08
C MET A 1 -10.71 -11.03 2.70
N ASN A 2 -10.91 -9.93 3.47
CA ASN A 2 -10.32 -8.62 3.17
C ASN A 2 -8.92 -8.35 3.80
N SER A 3 -8.27 -9.30 4.49
CA SER A 3 -7.04 -9.01 5.24
C SER A 3 -5.73 -9.18 4.45
N LEU A 4 -5.70 -10.04 3.43
CA LEU A 4 -4.43 -10.59 2.91
C LEU A 4 -3.56 -9.64 2.10
N LEU A 5 -4.11 -8.56 1.54
CA LEU A 5 -3.32 -7.50 0.88
C LEU A 5 -2.63 -6.58 1.90
N TRP A 6 -3.10 -6.58 3.15
CA TRP A 6 -2.72 -5.61 4.18
C TRP A 6 -1.85 -6.24 5.27
N ASP A 7 -1.49 -7.51 5.14
CA ASP A 7 -0.62 -8.18 6.09
C ASP A 7 0.86 -7.78 5.93
N GLN A 8 1.20 -6.89 4.97
CA GLN A 8 2.43 -6.07 5.02
C GLN A 8 2.58 -5.37 6.39
N PHE A 9 1.48 -5.03 7.07
CA PHE A 9 1.51 -4.34 8.35
C PHE A 9 1.80 -5.23 9.56
N PHE A 10 1.57 -6.54 9.46
CA PHE A 10 2.00 -7.48 10.50
C PHE A 10 3.54 -7.52 10.59
N VAL A 11 4.23 -7.44 9.45
CA VAL A 11 5.69 -7.31 9.39
C VAL A 11 6.15 -6.00 10.02
N VAL A 12 5.46 -4.89 9.73
CA VAL A 12 5.80 -3.56 10.26
C VAL A 12 5.77 -3.52 11.79
N VAL A 13 4.73 -4.07 12.44
CA VAL A 13 4.61 -4.04 13.91
C VAL A 13 5.79 -4.75 14.60
N GLY A 14 6.32 -5.82 13.99
CA GLY A 14 7.47 -6.56 14.52
C GLY A 14 8.82 -5.84 14.37
N LEU A 15 8.88 -4.79 13.54
CA LEU A 15 10.09 -4.01 13.25
C LEU A 15 10.08 -2.61 13.87
N LEU A 16 9.03 -2.26 14.62
CA LEU A 16 8.96 -0.95 15.28
C LEU A 16 9.98 -0.83 16.40
N GLU A 17 10.72 0.28 16.40
CA GLU A 17 11.51 0.70 17.56
C GLU A 17 10.62 0.86 18.81
N PRO A 18 11.14 0.65 20.03
CA PRO A 18 10.34 0.63 21.25
C PRO A 18 9.45 1.87 21.45
N GLU A 19 9.95 3.06 21.12
CA GLU A 19 9.19 4.30 21.22
C GLU A 19 8.03 4.36 20.22
N ALA A 20 8.23 3.84 19.01
CA ALA A 20 7.20 3.78 17.97
C ALA A 20 6.13 2.75 18.34
N ALA A 21 6.54 1.57 18.82
CA ALA A 21 5.63 0.52 19.29
C ALA A 21 4.71 1.04 20.41
N ALA A 22 5.29 1.74 21.41
CA ALA A 22 4.51 2.35 22.48
C ALA A 22 3.56 3.45 21.98
N ALA A 23 3.96 4.27 21.00
CA ALA A 23 3.08 5.28 20.42
C ALA A 23 1.90 4.65 19.66
N VAL A 24 2.16 3.58 18.89
CA VAL A 24 1.13 2.81 18.18
C VAL A 24 0.15 2.22 19.19
N GLU A 25 0.63 1.52 20.23
CA GLU A 25 -0.22 0.93 21.27
C GLU A 25 -1.13 1.96 21.94
N ASN A 26 -0.62 3.17 22.23
CA ASN A 26 -1.40 4.26 22.81
C ASN A 26 -2.45 4.87 21.87
N LEU A 27 -2.25 4.78 20.56
CA LEU A 27 -3.16 5.33 19.55
C LEU A 27 -4.23 4.34 19.12
N LEU A 28 -3.97 3.04 19.29
CA LEU A 28 -4.91 2.00 18.95
C LEU A 28 -6.06 1.93 19.98
N PRO A 29 -7.28 1.63 19.54
CA PRO A 29 -8.39 1.42 20.44
C PRO A 29 -8.24 0.09 21.19
N ASP A 30 -8.77 0.02 22.42
CA ASP A 30 -8.65 -1.16 23.30
C ASP A 30 -9.05 -2.48 22.63
N TYR A 31 -10.07 -2.45 21.76
CA TYR A 31 -10.57 -3.65 21.08
C TYR A 31 -9.60 -4.22 20.04
N ALA A 32 -8.62 -3.43 19.56
CA ALA A 32 -7.57 -3.90 18.67
C ALA A 32 -6.49 -4.69 19.43
N ASN A 33 -6.46 -4.61 20.77
CA ASN A 33 -5.52 -5.35 21.61
C ASN A 33 -4.05 -5.19 21.16
N GLY A 34 -3.66 -3.98 20.77
CA GLY A 34 -2.32 -3.65 20.27
C GLY A 34 -2.04 -4.09 18.82
N ASP A 35 -2.97 -4.76 18.14
CA ASP A 35 -2.79 -5.24 16.78
C ASP A 35 -3.21 -4.19 15.74
N LEU A 36 -2.22 -3.44 15.23
CA LEU A 36 -2.41 -2.45 14.17
C LEU A 36 -2.97 -3.08 12.88
N SER A 37 -2.50 -4.29 12.53
CA SER A 37 -2.87 -4.94 11.26
C SER A 37 -4.38 -5.15 11.14
N SER A 38 -5.05 -5.44 12.27
CA SER A 38 -6.50 -5.64 12.37
C SER A 38 -7.31 -4.42 11.91
N LEU A 39 -6.70 -3.22 11.95
CA LEU A 39 -7.32 -1.95 11.61
C LEU A 39 -6.78 -1.32 10.32
N CYS A 40 -5.74 -1.89 9.71
CA CYS A 40 -5.19 -1.33 8.47
C CYS A 40 -6.18 -1.38 7.30
N VAL A 41 -7.23 -2.19 7.35
CA VAL A 41 -8.30 -2.21 6.33
C VAL A 41 -9.33 -1.08 6.50
N TRP A 42 -9.27 -0.31 7.60
CA TRP A 42 -10.27 0.70 7.93
C TRP A 42 -10.42 1.82 6.88
N PRO A 43 -9.35 2.42 6.30
CA PRO A 43 -9.46 3.44 5.25
C PRO A 43 -10.32 2.98 4.06
N ASP A 44 -10.07 1.75 3.63
CA ASP A 44 -10.83 1.08 2.58
C ASP A 44 -12.32 0.87 2.89
N GLN A 45 -12.70 0.80 4.17
CA GLN A 45 -14.09 0.73 4.59
C GLN A 45 -14.73 2.12 4.61
N VAL A 46 -14.01 3.12 5.13
CA VAL A 46 -14.57 4.47 5.33
C VAL A 46 -14.63 5.28 4.05
N ARG A 47 -13.80 5.04 3.03
CA ARG A 47 -13.89 5.71 1.71
C ARG A 47 -15.29 5.66 1.07
N HIS A 48 -16.12 4.70 1.45
CA HIS A 48 -17.51 4.57 0.99
C HIS A 48 -18.51 5.40 1.80
N TRP A 49 -18.12 5.87 2.98
CA TRP A 49 -18.95 6.66 3.88
C TRP A 49 -18.99 8.11 3.42
N TYR A 50 -20.16 8.75 3.53
CA TYR A 50 -20.35 10.13 3.07
C TYR A 50 -19.32 11.11 3.67
N ARG A 51 -18.97 10.92 4.95
CA ARG A 51 -18.00 11.75 5.69
C ARG A 51 -16.57 11.67 5.13
N TYR A 52 -16.20 10.55 4.52
CA TYR A 52 -14.84 10.24 4.07
C TYR A 52 -14.73 10.11 2.55
N ARG A 53 -15.70 10.65 1.78
CA ARG A 53 -15.62 10.59 0.31
C ARG A 53 -14.37 11.23 -0.29
N TRP A 54 -13.78 12.20 0.42
CA TRP A 54 -12.54 12.87 0.04
C TRP A 54 -11.33 11.91 0.02
N ASP A 55 -11.42 10.82 0.78
CA ASP A 55 -10.37 9.81 0.94
C ASP A 55 -10.18 8.94 -0.32
N LYS A 56 -11.21 8.84 -1.17
CA LYS A 56 -11.20 7.91 -2.31
C LYS A 56 -9.99 8.09 -3.23
N SER A 57 -9.63 9.36 -3.53
CA SER A 57 -8.50 9.68 -4.39
C SER A 57 -7.14 9.51 -3.72
N LEU A 58 -7.10 9.34 -2.40
CA LEU A 58 -5.88 9.18 -1.63
C LEU A 58 -5.32 7.76 -1.67
N HIS A 59 -6.06 6.78 -2.20
CA HIS A 59 -5.60 5.39 -2.28
C HIS A 59 -4.70 5.09 -3.49
N PHE A 60 -4.60 5.99 -4.47
CA PHE A 60 -3.91 5.72 -5.72
C PHE A 60 -3.28 6.98 -6.33
N ILE A 61 -2.54 6.78 -7.41
CA ILE A 61 -2.01 7.80 -8.30
C ILE A 61 -2.38 7.41 -9.73
N ASP A 62 -3.06 8.32 -10.42
CA ASP A 62 -3.31 8.20 -11.85
C ASP A 62 -2.15 8.85 -12.63
N THR A 63 -1.47 8.05 -13.45
CA THR A 63 -0.41 8.51 -14.35
C THR A 63 -0.90 8.58 -15.79
N PRO A 64 -0.26 9.38 -16.67
CA PRO A 64 -0.58 9.40 -18.09
C PRO A 64 -0.36 8.02 -18.72
N ASP A 65 -1.33 7.60 -19.52
CA ASP A 65 -1.29 6.31 -20.19
C ASP A 65 0.01 6.12 -20.98
N VAL A 66 0.54 4.90 -20.93
CA VAL A 66 1.76 4.45 -21.65
C VAL A 66 3.04 5.24 -21.35
N ALA A 67 3.00 6.22 -20.44
CA ALA A 67 4.17 7.00 -20.07
C ALA A 67 5.13 6.21 -19.19
N CYS A 68 4.63 5.21 -18.44
CA CYS A 68 5.40 4.39 -17.50
C CYS A 68 6.34 5.22 -16.62
N SER A 69 5.86 6.38 -16.18
CA SER A 69 6.61 7.34 -15.39
C SER A 69 5.67 8.07 -14.46
N TYR A 70 6.19 8.38 -13.29
CA TYR A 70 5.49 9.12 -12.26
C TYR A 70 6.20 10.46 -12.00
N GLU A 71 5.43 11.53 -11.91
CA GLU A 71 5.93 12.85 -11.48
C GLU A 71 4.92 13.49 -10.52
N PHE A 72 5.33 13.73 -9.26
CA PHE A 72 4.44 14.25 -8.21
C PHE A 72 3.65 15.50 -8.63
N SER A 73 4.31 16.50 -9.21
CA SER A 73 3.65 17.76 -9.60
C SER A 73 2.62 17.60 -10.71
N ARG A 74 2.81 16.60 -11.57
CA ARG A 74 1.95 16.27 -12.70
C ARG A 74 0.79 15.37 -12.28
N ASP A 75 1.08 14.34 -11.48
CA ASP A 75 0.20 13.19 -11.26
C ASP A 75 -0.49 13.21 -9.88
N CYS A 76 0.08 13.88 -8.88
CA CYS A 76 -0.52 13.91 -7.54
C CYS A 76 -1.64 14.96 -7.45
N HIS A 77 -2.81 14.60 -7.96
CA HIS A 77 -4.03 15.38 -7.84
C HIS A 77 -5.28 14.52 -7.96
N ASP A 78 -6.43 15.03 -7.49
CA ASP A 78 -7.70 14.35 -7.71
C ASP A 78 -8.23 14.56 -9.16
N GLN A 79 -9.35 13.92 -9.49
CA GLN A 79 -10.03 14.07 -10.79
C GLN A 79 -10.49 15.51 -11.12
N HIS A 80 -10.48 16.43 -10.15
CA HIS A 80 -10.82 17.84 -10.34
C HIS A 80 -9.57 18.74 -10.37
N GLY A 81 -8.36 18.17 -10.27
CA GLY A 81 -7.10 18.88 -10.29
C GLY A 81 -6.68 19.49 -8.95
N VAL A 82 -7.33 19.11 -7.83
CA VAL A 82 -6.90 19.51 -6.49
C VAL A 82 -5.57 18.81 -6.19
N LYS A 83 -4.51 19.60 -5.99
CA LYS A 83 -3.15 19.10 -5.73
C LYS A 83 -3.05 18.32 -4.43
N ASP A 84 -2.07 17.44 -4.37
CA ASP A 84 -1.72 16.61 -3.20
C ASP A 84 -2.79 15.56 -2.82
N MET A 85 -3.87 15.46 -3.60
CA MET A 85 -4.96 14.49 -3.40
C MET A 85 -4.65 13.16 -4.10
N CYS A 86 -3.55 12.53 -3.70
CA CYS A 86 -3.11 11.20 -4.15
C CYS A 86 -2.44 10.44 -2.99
N VAL A 87 -2.09 9.16 -3.15
CA VAL A 87 -1.46 8.36 -2.08
C VAL A 87 -0.14 8.95 -1.55
N ALA A 88 0.72 9.46 -2.43
CA ALA A 88 1.95 10.12 -1.99
C ALA A 88 1.67 11.38 -1.15
N GLY A 89 0.73 12.23 -1.57
CA GLY A 89 0.33 13.41 -0.81
C GLY A 89 -0.33 13.05 0.52
N ALA A 90 -1.11 11.96 0.56
CA ALA A 90 -1.72 11.45 1.78
C ALA A 90 -0.67 11.00 2.80
N ILE A 91 0.32 10.21 2.37
CA ILE A 91 1.42 9.79 3.24
C ILE A 91 2.16 11.00 3.79
N GLN A 92 2.47 12.00 2.95
CA GLN A 92 3.12 13.23 3.39
C GLN A 92 2.30 13.95 4.46
N ASN A 93 0.99 14.08 4.25
CA ASN A 93 0.08 14.75 5.18
C ASN A 93 -0.02 14.01 6.53
N PHE A 94 -0.28 12.70 6.53
CA PHE A 94 -0.47 11.94 7.77
C PHE A 94 0.83 11.74 8.55
N THR A 95 1.98 11.62 7.87
CA THR A 95 3.29 11.66 8.52
C THR A 95 3.49 13.00 9.22
N SER A 96 3.19 14.13 8.56
CA SER A 96 3.28 15.45 9.19
C SER A 96 2.36 15.58 10.42
N GLN A 97 1.15 15.03 10.37
CA GLN A 97 0.23 15.04 11.53
C GLN A 97 0.79 14.25 12.71
N LEU A 98 1.37 13.06 12.46
CA LEU A 98 1.94 12.21 13.50
C LEU A 98 3.24 12.77 14.10
N LEU A 99 4.03 13.54 13.35
CA LEU A 99 5.19 14.24 13.91
C LEU A 99 4.80 15.21 15.04
N HIS A 100 3.63 15.84 14.93
CA HIS A 100 3.09 16.70 15.99
C HIS A 100 2.54 15.94 17.21
N PHE A 101 2.46 14.59 17.16
CA PHE A 101 2.01 13.78 18.29
C PHE A 101 2.88 13.99 19.55
N ARG A 102 4.21 14.12 19.37
CA ARG A 102 5.16 14.30 20.48
C ARG A 102 5.11 15.68 21.12
N GLU A 103 4.58 16.68 20.42
CA GLU A 103 4.59 18.07 20.87
C GLU A 103 3.52 18.38 21.92
N GLY A 104 2.64 17.42 22.24
CA GLY A 104 1.76 17.52 23.41
C GLY A 104 0.73 18.66 23.34
N SER A 105 0.43 19.19 22.15
CA SER A 105 -0.57 20.24 21.99
C SER A 105 -1.92 19.79 22.54
N SER A 106 -2.49 20.57 23.45
CA SER A 106 -3.84 20.43 24.02
C SER A 106 -4.93 20.81 23.03
N ASP A 107 -4.57 21.46 21.91
CA ASP A 107 -5.44 21.73 20.76
C ASP A 107 -4.98 20.82 19.61
N ARG A 108 -5.42 19.55 19.62
CA ARG A 108 -5.22 18.66 18.47
C ARG A 108 -6.42 18.79 17.54
N PRO A 109 -6.32 19.51 16.41
CA PRO A 109 -7.39 19.53 15.42
C PRO A 109 -7.56 18.17 14.71
N TYR A 110 -6.58 17.28 14.85
CA TYR A 110 -6.50 16.01 14.13
C TYR A 110 -6.72 14.80 15.03
N ASN A 111 -7.43 13.80 14.50
CA ASN A 111 -7.57 12.50 15.12
C ASN A 111 -6.32 11.65 14.80
N MET A 112 -5.44 11.50 15.79
CA MET A 112 -4.15 10.81 15.60
C MET A 112 -4.30 9.31 15.34
N THR A 113 -5.37 8.70 15.85
CA THR A 113 -5.70 7.31 15.50
C THR A 113 -6.03 7.20 14.01
N GLU A 114 -6.85 8.11 13.48
CA GLU A 114 -7.13 8.14 12.03
C GLU A 114 -5.85 8.37 11.23
N ALA A 115 -4.99 9.31 11.65
CA ALA A 115 -3.72 9.57 10.97
C ALA A 115 -2.81 8.33 10.93
N LEU A 116 -2.72 7.57 12.02
CA LEU A 116 -1.97 6.31 12.07
C LEU A 116 -2.56 5.25 11.12
N LEU A 117 -3.89 5.08 11.13
CA LEU A 117 -4.55 4.06 10.30
C LEU A 117 -4.45 4.41 8.80
N PHE A 118 -4.63 5.67 8.45
CA PHE A 118 -4.43 6.16 7.08
C PHE A 118 -2.99 6.02 6.64
N LEU A 119 -2.02 6.49 7.43
CA LEU A 119 -0.60 6.38 7.07
C LEU A 119 -0.20 4.93 6.85
N SER A 120 -0.58 4.05 7.77
CA SER A 120 -0.32 2.61 7.66
C SER A 120 -0.88 2.13 6.33
N HIS A 121 -2.19 2.21 6.11
CA HIS A 121 -2.84 1.74 4.87
C HIS A 121 -2.20 2.29 3.59
N PHE A 122 -1.96 3.61 3.53
CA PHE A 122 -1.42 4.24 2.34
C PHE A 122 0.02 3.85 2.04
N MET A 123 0.80 3.46 3.06
CA MET A 123 2.10 2.87 2.80
C MET A 123 2.01 1.51 2.10
N GLY A 124 0.95 0.76 2.31
CA GLY A 124 0.67 -0.47 1.56
C GLY A 124 0.21 -0.14 0.14
N ASP A 125 -0.71 0.82 0.01
CA ASP A 125 -1.22 1.26 -1.29
C ASP A 125 -0.11 1.74 -2.23
N ILE A 126 0.83 2.58 -1.76
CA ILE A 126 1.88 3.10 -2.64
C ILE A 126 2.84 2.02 -3.13
N HIS A 127 2.99 0.91 -2.39
CA HIS A 127 3.81 -0.25 -2.77
C HIS A 127 3.04 -1.28 -3.60
N GLN A 128 1.72 -1.10 -3.76
CA GLN A 128 0.90 -1.92 -4.66
C GLN A 128 1.07 -1.36 -6.09
N PRO A 129 1.70 -2.09 -7.03
CA PRO A 129 2.07 -1.53 -8.34
C PRO A 129 0.88 -0.93 -9.12
N MET A 130 -0.27 -1.57 -9.07
CA MET A 130 -1.50 -1.15 -9.75
C MET A 130 -2.19 0.06 -9.10
N HIS A 131 -1.85 0.44 -7.87
CA HIS A 131 -2.29 1.69 -7.28
C HIS A 131 -1.52 2.90 -7.83
N VAL A 132 -0.42 2.68 -8.58
CA VAL A 132 0.29 3.71 -9.35
C VAL A 132 0.20 3.34 -10.83
N GLY A 133 -0.96 3.61 -11.42
CA GLY A 133 -1.40 3.04 -12.70
C GLY A 133 -1.80 4.07 -13.74
N PHE A 134 -2.31 3.60 -14.89
CA PHE A 134 -2.76 4.47 -15.98
C PHE A 134 -4.16 5.05 -15.74
N THR A 135 -4.34 6.34 -16.08
CA THR A 135 -5.59 7.09 -15.84
C THR A 135 -6.80 6.46 -16.55
N THR A 136 -6.66 5.96 -17.78
CA THR A 136 -7.80 5.35 -18.50
C THR A 136 -8.25 4.02 -17.92
N MET A 137 -7.36 3.36 -17.17
CA MET A 137 -7.69 2.23 -16.33
C MET A 137 -8.20 2.77 -14.99
N LYS A 138 -9.39 3.39 -14.99
CA LYS A 138 -10.00 4.03 -13.81
C LYS A 138 -9.72 3.22 -12.54
N GLU A 139 -9.20 3.90 -11.52
CA GLU A 139 -8.83 3.33 -10.21
C GLU A 139 -7.61 2.38 -10.22
N GLY A 140 -6.83 2.32 -11.30
CA GLY A 140 -5.69 1.41 -11.47
C GLY A 140 -5.99 0.12 -12.26
N THR A 141 -7.24 -0.07 -12.74
CA THR A 141 -7.80 -1.40 -13.10
C THR A 141 -7.05 -2.08 -14.26
N PRO A 142 -6.16 -3.05 -14.02
CA PRO A 142 -5.58 -3.75 -15.14
C PRO A 142 -6.66 -4.62 -15.77
N SER A 143 -6.72 -4.57 -17.09
CA SER A 143 -7.69 -5.34 -17.88
C SER A 143 -7.47 -6.87 -17.82
N CYS A 144 -6.56 -7.39 -16.99
CA CYS A 144 -6.38 -8.84 -16.79
C CYS A 144 -7.59 -9.52 -16.15
N CYS A 145 -8.47 -8.76 -15.50
CA CYS A 145 -9.65 -9.29 -14.83
C CYS A 145 -10.93 -8.84 -15.56
N ALA A 146 -10.94 -8.83 -16.91
CA ALA A 146 -12.13 -8.52 -17.71
C ALA A 146 -13.18 -9.63 -17.56
N GLY A 147 -14.03 -9.47 -16.56
CA GLY A 147 -15.11 -10.39 -16.20
C GLY A 147 -15.52 -10.32 -14.73
N LEU A 148 -14.67 -9.76 -13.85
CA LEU A 148 -14.97 -9.54 -12.44
C LEU A 148 -14.44 -8.16 -12.02
N ASP A 149 -15.30 -7.38 -11.37
CA ASP A 149 -15.03 -6.01 -10.91
C ASP A 149 -13.70 -5.86 -10.15
N THR A 150 -12.87 -4.90 -10.59
CA THR A 150 -11.85 -4.14 -9.84
C THR A 150 -10.46 -4.75 -9.55
N ASN A 151 -9.46 -3.86 -9.63
CA ASN A 151 -8.03 -3.95 -9.25
C ASN A 151 -7.59 -4.95 -8.18
N ARG A 152 -8.42 -5.11 -7.16
CA ARG A 152 -8.10 -5.91 -5.98
C ARG A 152 -7.93 -7.38 -6.32
N ILE A 153 -8.55 -7.84 -7.41
CA ILE A 153 -8.64 -9.27 -7.72
C ILE A 153 -7.29 -9.83 -8.18
N CYS A 154 -6.53 -9.15 -9.04
CA CYS A 154 -5.42 -9.82 -9.71
C CYS A 154 -4.15 -9.99 -8.82
N ILE A 155 -3.83 -9.08 -7.87
CA ILE A 155 -2.72 -9.29 -6.89
C ILE A 155 -3.19 -10.18 -5.73
N MET A 156 -4.42 -9.99 -5.25
CA MET A 156 -4.99 -10.84 -4.21
C MET A 156 -5.01 -12.31 -4.66
N GLU A 157 -5.31 -12.58 -5.93
CA GLU A 157 -5.25 -13.92 -6.50
C GLU A 157 -3.84 -14.51 -6.44
N ILE A 158 -2.78 -13.72 -6.67
CA ILE A 158 -1.40 -14.18 -6.52
C ILE A 158 -1.14 -14.59 -5.07
N ILE A 159 -1.38 -13.71 -4.10
CA ILE A 159 -1.13 -14.01 -2.68
C ILE A 159 -1.97 -15.22 -2.21
N LEU A 160 -3.25 -15.28 -2.60
CA LEU A 160 -4.13 -16.41 -2.27
C LEU A 160 -3.67 -17.73 -2.88
N THR A 161 -3.14 -17.70 -4.10
CA THR A 161 -2.61 -18.87 -4.80
C THR A 161 -1.34 -19.35 -4.11
N ALA A 162 -0.42 -18.43 -3.80
CA ALA A 162 0.80 -18.75 -3.05
C ALA A 162 0.50 -19.34 -1.67
N LEU A 163 -0.44 -18.73 -0.93
CA LEU A 163 -0.86 -19.23 0.38
C LEU A 163 -1.39 -20.66 0.29
N LYS A 164 -2.23 -20.93 -0.72
CA LYS A 164 -2.80 -22.26 -0.92
C LYS A 164 -1.74 -23.28 -1.34
N ASP A 165 -0.85 -22.92 -2.26
CA ASP A 165 0.03 -23.86 -2.94
C ASP A 165 1.33 -24.13 -2.16
N TYR A 166 1.85 -23.13 -1.42
CA TYR A 166 3.11 -23.24 -0.69
C TYR A 166 2.98 -23.22 0.83
N TYR A 167 1.88 -22.69 1.37
CA TYR A 167 1.75 -22.40 2.81
C TYR A 167 0.57 -23.08 3.50
N GLU A 168 -0.14 -24.00 2.84
CA GLU A 168 -1.32 -24.69 3.42
C GLU A 168 -2.40 -23.71 3.94
N GLN A 169 -2.54 -22.55 3.29
CA GLN A 169 -3.39 -21.43 3.71
C GLN A 169 -2.98 -20.79 5.05
N ASN A 170 -1.77 -21.06 5.53
CA ASN A 170 -1.21 -20.46 6.73
C ASN A 170 -0.49 -19.16 6.39
N LEU A 171 -1.15 -18.05 6.71
CA LEU A 171 -0.59 -16.71 6.56
C LEU A 171 0.64 -16.47 7.44
N GLY A 172 0.66 -17.02 8.66
CA GLY A 172 1.79 -16.86 9.58
C GLY A 172 3.07 -17.44 8.99
N SER A 173 2.99 -18.57 8.29
CA SER A 173 4.15 -19.16 7.60
C SER A 173 4.64 -18.33 6.43
N LEU A 174 3.74 -17.75 5.62
CA LEU A 174 4.13 -16.79 4.57
C LEU A 174 4.82 -15.57 5.18
N GLN A 175 4.29 -15.05 6.30
CA GLN A 175 4.88 -13.91 6.99
C GLN A 175 6.27 -14.25 7.55
N GLU A 176 6.44 -15.40 8.20
CA GLU A 176 7.72 -15.86 8.71
C GLU A 176 8.77 -15.99 7.60
N ASP A 177 8.40 -16.51 6.44
CA ASP A 177 9.28 -16.60 5.27
C ASP A 177 9.66 -15.22 4.72
N LEU A 178 8.70 -14.29 4.64
CA LEU A 178 8.98 -12.91 4.23
C LEU A 178 9.94 -12.23 5.20
N VAL A 179 9.73 -12.42 6.51
CA VAL A 179 10.62 -11.92 7.56
C VAL A 179 12.02 -12.50 7.42
N GLY A 180 12.13 -13.83 7.33
CA GLY A 180 13.40 -14.52 7.11
C GLY A 180 14.16 -13.98 5.89
N ASN A 181 13.46 -13.74 4.78
CA ASN A 181 14.11 -13.27 3.56
C ASN A 181 14.81 -11.91 3.71
N PHE A 182 14.31 -11.00 4.54
CA PHE A 182 14.96 -9.71 4.77
C PHE A 182 15.83 -9.67 6.04
N THR A 183 15.66 -10.59 7.00
CA THR A 183 16.51 -10.64 8.21
C THR A 183 17.83 -11.35 8.01
N ASP A 184 17.86 -12.39 7.16
CA ASP A 184 19.03 -13.24 6.94
C ASP A 184 19.02 -13.96 5.58
N GLY A 185 18.01 -13.71 4.75
CA GLY A 185 17.85 -14.32 3.43
C GLY A 185 18.28 -13.44 2.26
N ILE A 186 17.60 -13.62 1.13
CA ILE A 186 18.00 -13.06 -0.17
C ILE A 186 17.91 -11.54 -0.28
N TRP A 187 17.14 -10.89 0.60
CA TRP A 187 16.93 -9.45 0.60
C TRP A 187 17.71 -8.73 1.70
N TYR A 188 18.45 -9.47 2.53
CA TYR A 188 19.19 -8.92 3.67
C TYR A 188 20.07 -7.71 3.31
N ASP A 189 20.84 -7.83 2.22
CA ASP A 189 21.74 -6.76 1.77
C ASP A 189 21.00 -5.53 1.20
N ASP A 190 19.74 -5.68 0.80
CA ASP A 190 18.94 -4.61 0.19
C ASP A 190 18.18 -3.77 1.25
N VAL A 191 17.89 -4.32 2.44
CA VAL A 191 17.09 -3.66 3.49
C VAL A 191 17.64 -2.28 3.86
N ALA A 192 18.95 -2.16 4.04
CA ALA A 192 19.57 -0.88 4.40
C ALA A 192 19.32 0.21 3.34
N ALA A 193 19.21 -0.16 2.06
CA ALA A 193 18.89 0.76 0.97
C ALA A 193 17.38 1.07 0.88
N TRP A 194 16.51 0.20 1.42
CA TRP A 194 15.07 0.43 1.54
C TRP A 194 14.74 1.36 2.70
N GLU A 195 15.41 1.19 3.84
CA GLU A 195 15.26 2.02 5.05
C GLU A 195 15.82 3.44 4.86
N GLN A 196 16.77 3.63 3.95
CA GLN A 196 17.36 4.95 3.72
C GLN A 196 16.34 5.94 3.15
N CYS A 197 15.82 6.79 4.03
CA CYS A 197 14.86 7.83 3.69
C CYS A 197 15.10 9.10 4.54
N ASP A 198 15.98 9.98 4.08
CA ASP A 198 16.31 11.23 4.81
C ASP A 198 15.21 12.30 4.65
N ASP A 199 14.63 12.40 3.44
CA ASP A 199 13.60 13.35 3.09
C ASP A 199 12.36 12.63 2.55
N LEU A 200 11.20 12.89 3.15
CA LEU A 200 9.97 12.15 2.85
C LEU A 200 9.56 12.24 1.37
N LEU A 201 9.58 13.42 0.77
CA LEU A 201 9.11 13.61 -0.61
C LEU A 201 9.96 12.83 -1.65
N PRO A 202 11.31 12.88 -1.62
CA PRO A 202 12.15 11.98 -2.42
C PRO A 202 11.83 10.49 -2.24
N CYS A 203 11.58 10.03 -1.02
CA CYS A 203 11.24 8.61 -0.79
C CYS A 203 9.89 8.24 -1.38
N LEU A 204 8.87 9.08 -1.20
CA LEU A 204 7.55 8.87 -1.81
C LEU A 204 7.64 8.84 -3.33
N ASN A 205 8.50 9.69 -3.91
CA ASN A 205 8.77 9.65 -5.34
C ASN A 205 9.45 8.36 -5.77
N LYS A 206 10.39 7.83 -4.97
CA LYS A 206 11.03 6.53 -5.19
C LYS A 206 9.98 5.41 -5.18
N TYR A 207 9.17 5.29 -4.12
CA TYR A 207 8.16 4.24 -3.98
C TYR A 207 7.13 4.26 -5.12
N ALA A 208 6.58 5.43 -5.44
CA ALA A 208 5.63 5.55 -6.54
C ALA A 208 6.26 5.23 -7.91
N THR A 209 7.53 5.63 -8.13
CA THR A 209 8.26 5.32 -9.36
C THR A 209 8.53 3.82 -9.48
N GLU A 210 8.91 3.15 -8.39
CA GLU A 210 9.10 1.70 -8.34
C GLU A 210 7.80 0.96 -8.67
N SER A 211 6.69 1.32 -8.02
CA SER A 211 5.36 0.78 -8.30
C SER A 211 4.93 0.97 -9.76
N MET A 212 5.09 2.17 -10.33
CA MET A 212 4.79 2.43 -11.74
C MET A 212 5.65 1.57 -12.68
N ASN A 213 6.95 1.44 -12.37
CA ASN A 213 7.85 0.61 -13.16
C ASN A 213 7.46 -0.87 -13.11
N ILE A 214 7.08 -1.38 -11.93
CA ILE A 214 6.60 -2.76 -11.76
C ILE A 214 5.28 -2.95 -12.51
N ALA A 215 4.33 -2.03 -12.40
CA ALA A 215 3.07 -2.08 -13.13
C ALA A 215 3.27 -2.15 -14.64
N CYS A 216 4.18 -1.33 -15.20
CA CYS A 216 4.49 -1.40 -16.63
C CYS A 216 5.24 -2.67 -17.04
N LYS A 217 6.26 -3.06 -16.28
CA LYS A 217 7.14 -4.17 -16.66
C LYS A 217 6.47 -5.52 -16.46
N TRP A 218 5.67 -5.66 -15.43
CA TRP A 218 5.14 -6.95 -14.95
C TRP A 218 3.61 -7.01 -14.97
N GLY A 219 2.94 -5.93 -14.55
CA GLY A 219 1.47 -5.86 -14.47
C GLY A 219 0.79 -5.83 -15.83
N TYR A 220 1.02 -4.78 -16.62
CA TYR A 220 0.37 -4.60 -17.93
C TYR A 220 0.98 -5.48 -19.03
N LYS A 221 2.25 -5.88 -18.87
CA LYS A 221 2.99 -6.57 -19.94
C LYS A 221 2.41 -7.95 -20.23
N GLY A 222 1.93 -8.12 -21.46
CA GLY A 222 1.41 -9.39 -21.96
C GLY A 222 -0.03 -9.69 -21.54
N VAL A 223 -0.72 -8.72 -20.92
CA VAL A 223 -2.12 -8.85 -20.51
C VAL A 223 -3.03 -8.25 -21.58
N MET A 224 -3.98 -9.02 -22.10
CA MET A 224 -5.04 -8.52 -22.97
C MET A 224 -6.41 -8.65 -22.30
N SER A 225 -7.33 -7.74 -22.66
CA SER A 225 -8.70 -7.77 -22.17
C SER A 225 -9.40 -9.07 -22.54
N GLY A 226 -10.05 -9.70 -21.58
CA GLY A 226 -10.83 -10.92 -21.73
C GLY A 226 -10.01 -12.21 -21.64
N GLN A 227 -8.73 -12.13 -21.32
CA GLN A 227 -7.90 -13.31 -21.10
C GLN A 227 -7.94 -13.78 -19.64
N THR A 228 -8.00 -15.09 -19.45
CA THR A 228 -7.74 -15.72 -18.15
C THR A 228 -6.22 -15.82 -17.98
N LEU A 229 -5.70 -15.23 -16.91
CA LEU A 229 -4.31 -15.42 -16.52
C LEU A 229 -4.13 -16.83 -15.95
N ALA A 230 -2.98 -17.44 -16.25
CA ALA A 230 -2.66 -18.81 -15.86
C ALA A 230 -1.36 -18.86 -15.03
N GLU A 231 -0.96 -20.07 -14.66
CA GLU A 231 0.22 -20.40 -13.86
C GLU A 231 1.50 -19.65 -14.30
N GLU A 232 1.77 -19.53 -15.61
CA GLU A 232 2.93 -18.78 -16.11
C GLU A 232 2.94 -17.30 -15.70
N TYR A 233 1.77 -16.66 -15.66
CA TYR A 233 1.67 -15.30 -15.15
C TYR A 233 1.90 -15.26 -13.65
N PHE A 234 1.31 -16.20 -12.90
CA PHE A 234 1.48 -16.30 -11.45
C PHE A 234 2.95 -16.49 -11.06
N ASP A 235 3.61 -17.54 -11.57
CA ASP A 235 4.99 -17.90 -11.20
C ASP A 235 5.99 -16.78 -11.50
N SER A 236 5.78 -16.04 -12.59
CA SER A 236 6.68 -14.95 -12.98
C SER A 236 6.46 -13.65 -12.24
N ARG A 237 5.30 -13.45 -11.59
CA ARG A 237 4.97 -12.24 -10.84
C ARG A 237 5.01 -12.44 -9.32
N MET A 238 4.89 -13.66 -8.82
CA MET A 238 4.92 -13.96 -7.39
C MET A 238 6.15 -13.43 -6.64
N PRO A 239 7.37 -13.42 -7.20
CA PRO A 239 8.54 -12.89 -6.49
C PRO A 239 8.65 -11.36 -6.47
N MET A 240 7.75 -10.63 -7.14
CA MET A 240 7.79 -9.17 -7.31
C MET A 240 6.84 -8.49 -6.34
#